data_AF-A0A7W0I7C9-F1
#
_entry.id   AF-A0A7W0I7C9-F1
#
_cell.length_a   1.000
_cell.length_b   1.000
_cell.length_c   1.000
_cell.angle_alpha   90.00
_cell.angle_beta   90.00
_cell.angle_gamma   90.00
#
_symmetry.space_group_name_H-M   'P 1'
#
loop_
_entity.id
_entity.type
_entity.pdbx_description
1 polymer ?
#
loop_
_entity_poly.entity_id
_entity_poly.type
_entity_poly.pdbx_seq_one_letter_code
_entity_poly.pdbx_strand_id
1 'polypeptide(L)'
;MRIAAAAAGVAATLVLTGCSSDGGDGGGAGKSSDTSSSASASASASPDSGDGSGGGSGSSGGGLEGSWLATTDGKAIALVINGKQAGLFTSGGTVCHGTAGEQAGMQMIALTCTGGNDDRSEGMVGSVTDATLKVTWEGGLGEETYRRAEGGKLPEGLPTASLSAS
;
A
#
# COMPACT_ATOMS: atom_id res chain seq x y z
N MET A 1 49.95 26.55 24.56
CA MET A 1 48.86 26.94 25.48
C MET A 1 47.97 25.73 25.71
N ARG A 2 47.68 25.43 26.97
CA ARG A 2 46.72 24.40 27.44
C ARG A 2 45.31 24.80 26.96
N ILE A 3 44.38 23.88 26.71
CA ILE A 3 43.43 23.37 27.71
C ILE A 3 42.80 22.09 27.18
N ALA A 4 42.76 21.08 28.05
CA ALA A 4 42.09 19.80 27.86
C ALA A 4 40.56 19.97 27.88
N ALA A 5 39.86 19.15 27.09
CA ALA A 5 38.44 18.89 27.29
C ALA A 5 38.24 17.38 27.41
N ALA A 6 37.88 16.95 28.62
CA ALA A 6 37.34 15.63 28.89
C ALA A 6 35.84 15.65 28.58
N ALA A 7 35.35 14.61 27.91
CA ALA A 7 33.93 14.27 27.88
C ALA A 7 33.80 12.75 27.99
N ALA A 8 32.98 12.32 28.94
CA ALA A 8 32.75 10.94 29.34
C ALA A 8 31.36 10.46 28.87
N GLY A 9 31.25 9.14 28.67
CA GLY A 9 29.99 8.36 28.66
C GLY A 9 29.26 8.29 27.31
N VAL A 10 28.54 7.22 26.94
CA VAL A 10 28.08 6.01 27.64
C VAL A 10 27.91 4.89 26.58
N ALA A 11 28.20 3.65 26.94
CA ALA A 11 27.97 2.47 26.11
C ALA A 11 26.48 2.09 26.09
N ALA A 12 25.92 1.88 24.89
CA ALA A 12 24.58 1.31 24.71
C ALA A 12 24.69 -0.10 24.14
N THR A 13 24.55 -1.10 25.00
CA THR A 13 24.39 -2.51 24.61
C THR A 13 22.90 -2.78 24.35
N LEU A 14 22.51 -2.96 23.10
CA LEU A 14 21.17 -3.46 22.76
C LEU A 14 21.14 -4.96 23.03
N VAL A 15 20.42 -5.37 24.08
CA VAL A 15 20.04 -6.76 24.29
C VAL A 15 18.84 -7.04 23.39
N LEU A 16 19.02 -7.87 22.35
CA LEU A 16 17.92 -8.45 21.59
C LEU A 16 17.26 -9.55 22.43
N THR A 17 16.21 -9.22 23.17
CA THR A 17 15.36 -10.23 23.80
C THR A 17 14.35 -10.77 22.78
N GLY A 18 14.66 -11.96 22.27
CA GLY A 18 13.73 -13.09 22.23
C GLY A 18 12.52 -13.00 21.31
N CYS A 19 12.68 -13.54 20.10
CA CYS A 19 11.60 -14.29 19.43
C CYS A 19 11.57 -15.69 20.05
N SER A 20 10.48 -16.06 20.73
CA SER A 20 10.14 -17.46 20.99
C SER A 20 8.62 -17.61 21.10
N SER A 21 8.13 -18.58 20.34
CA SER A 21 6.76 -19.06 20.24
C SER A 21 6.23 -19.69 21.54
N ASP A 22 4.96 -20.11 21.48
CA ASP A 22 4.24 -20.98 22.42
C ASP A 22 3.58 -20.20 23.59
N GLY A 23 2.29 -20.26 23.86
CA GLY A 23 1.30 -21.30 23.66
C GLY A 23 0.42 -21.31 24.92
N GLY A 24 -0.91 -21.24 24.76
CA GLY A 24 -1.86 -21.52 25.84
C GLY A 24 -2.52 -20.31 26.49
N ASP A 25 -3.80 -20.07 26.15
CA ASP A 25 -4.75 -19.49 27.10
C ASP A 25 -5.81 -20.57 27.40
N GLY A 26 -5.67 -21.17 28.58
CA GLY A 26 -6.55 -22.20 29.11
C GLY A 26 -7.68 -21.57 29.92
N GLY A 27 -8.90 -21.77 29.43
CA GLY A 27 -10.04 -22.27 30.19
C GLY A 27 -10.65 -21.39 31.29
N GLY A 28 -11.91 -20.97 31.11
CA GLY A 28 -12.65 -20.33 32.19
C GLY A 28 -14.14 -20.06 31.97
N ALA A 29 -14.90 -21.09 31.59
CA ALA A 29 -16.31 -21.32 31.94
C ALA A 29 -17.37 -20.22 31.67
N GLY A 30 -18.10 -20.38 30.56
CA GLY A 30 -19.49 -19.93 30.39
C GLY A 30 -20.40 -21.15 30.20
N LYS A 31 -21.35 -21.32 31.11
CA LYS A 31 -22.28 -22.45 31.20
C LYS A 31 -23.32 -22.48 30.06
N SER A 32 -23.75 -23.71 29.78
CA SER A 32 -24.72 -24.20 28.80
C SER A 32 -25.97 -23.36 28.54
N SER A 33 -26.47 -23.44 27.30
CA SER A 33 -27.86 -23.82 27.03
C SER A 33 -27.96 -24.42 25.63
N ASP A 34 -28.49 -25.63 25.60
CA ASP A 34 -28.74 -26.49 24.47
C ASP A 34 -29.74 -25.91 23.46
N THR A 35 -29.51 -26.15 22.17
CA THR A 35 -30.59 -26.57 21.27
C THR A 35 -30.01 -27.37 20.11
N SER A 36 -30.19 -28.69 20.19
CA SER A 36 -29.86 -29.65 19.15
C SER A 36 -31.07 -29.85 18.25
N SER A 37 -30.86 -29.91 16.93
CA SER A 37 -31.66 -30.60 15.88
C SER A 37 -31.22 -30.02 14.53
N SER A 38 -31.01 -30.74 13.44
CA SER A 38 -31.04 -32.17 13.12
C SER A 38 -30.30 -32.30 11.77
N ALA A 39 -29.78 -33.49 11.50
CA ALA A 39 -29.01 -33.83 10.32
C ALA A 39 -29.81 -33.71 9.00
N SER A 40 -29.13 -33.34 7.93
CA SER A 40 -29.20 -34.07 6.66
C SER A 40 -27.95 -33.81 5.82
N ALA A 41 -27.15 -34.86 5.67
CA ALA A 41 -26.14 -34.97 4.65
C ALA A 41 -26.82 -35.22 3.29
N SER A 42 -26.36 -34.52 2.27
CA SER A 42 -26.32 -35.04 0.91
C SER A 42 -25.10 -34.46 0.23
N ALA A 43 -24.12 -35.32 0.04
CA ALA A 43 -22.95 -35.06 -0.78
C ALA A 43 -23.36 -35.01 -2.25
N SER A 44 -22.73 -34.12 -3.01
CA SER A 44 -22.33 -34.40 -4.39
C SER A 44 -21.24 -33.41 -4.76
N ALA A 45 -20.00 -33.91 -4.77
CA ALA A 45 -18.90 -33.29 -5.47
C ALA A 45 -19.06 -33.57 -6.96
N SER A 46 -18.82 -32.57 -7.79
CA SER A 46 -18.10 -32.75 -9.06
C SER A 46 -17.39 -31.45 -9.43
N PRO A 47 -16.21 -31.55 -10.07
CA PRO A 47 -15.28 -30.46 -10.23
C PRO A 47 -15.59 -29.69 -11.51
N ASP A 48 -15.50 -28.36 -11.46
CA ASP A 48 -15.29 -27.60 -12.68
C ASP A 48 -13.95 -26.87 -12.60
N SER A 49 -13.20 -27.05 -13.67
CA SER A 49 -11.79 -26.70 -13.82
C SER A 49 -11.70 -25.40 -14.61
N GLY A 50 -10.79 -24.51 -14.20
CA GLY A 50 -10.51 -23.23 -14.88
C GLY A 50 -11.50 -22.15 -14.41
N ASP A 51 -11.09 -21.00 -13.93
CA ASP A 51 -10.00 -20.14 -14.39
C ASP A 51 -9.52 -19.32 -13.18
N GLY A 52 -8.25 -18.94 -13.16
CA GLY A 52 -7.62 -18.26 -12.03
C GLY A 52 -8.34 -16.98 -11.62
N SER A 53 -9.06 -17.02 -10.49
CA SER A 53 -9.57 -15.84 -9.81
C SER A 53 -8.40 -15.08 -9.15
N GLY A 54 -7.69 -14.30 -9.97
CA GLY A 54 -6.70 -13.32 -9.54
C GLY A 54 -7.09 -11.95 -10.09
N GLY A 55 -7.61 -11.07 -9.23
CA GLY A 55 -7.91 -9.69 -9.60
C GLY A 55 -9.06 -9.13 -8.77
N GLY A 56 -8.73 -8.68 -7.55
CA GLY A 56 -9.69 -8.20 -6.56
C GLY A 56 -10.62 -7.10 -7.07
N SER A 57 -11.83 -7.09 -6.50
CA SER A 57 -12.89 -6.12 -6.73
C SER A 57 -12.35 -4.70 -6.88
N GLY A 58 -12.49 -4.15 -8.10
CA GLY A 58 -12.35 -2.72 -8.33
C GLY A 58 -13.38 -1.99 -7.50
N SER A 59 -12.93 -1.26 -6.48
CA SER A 59 -13.79 -0.38 -5.68
C SER A 59 -14.30 0.74 -6.59
N SER A 60 -15.52 0.55 -7.08
CA SER A 60 -16.30 1.54 -7.83
C SER A 60 -16.98 2.45 -6.80
N GLY A 61 -16.20 3.34 -6.22
CA GLY A 61 -16.67 4.40 -5.36
C GLY A 61 -15.60 5.47 -5.36
N GLY A 62 -16.00 6.74 -5.44
CA GLY A 62 -15.14 7.93 -5.55
C GLY A 62 -14.20 8.18 -4.36
N GLY A 63 -13.72 7.13 -3.69
CA GLY A 63 -12.64 7.14 -2.74
C GLY A 63 -11.28 6.94 -3.39
N LEU A 64 -10.26 7.14 -2.56
CA LEU A 64 -8.86 7.15 -2.95
C LEU A 64 -8.29 5.76 -3.26
N GLU A 65 -8.93 4.70 -2.79
CA GLU A 65 -8.53 3.31 -3.04
C GLU A 65 -8.55 2.97 -4.53
N GLY A 66 -7.52 2.25 -4.98
CA GLY A 66 -7.37 1.80 -6.35
C GLY A 66 -5.95 1.90 -6.87
N SER A 67 -5.81 1.59 -8.15
CA SER A 67 -4.56 1.75 -8.90
C SER A 67 -4.66 2.96 -9.81
N TRP A 68 -3.64 3.80 -9.76
CA TRP A 68 -3.59 5.13 -10.35
C TRP A 68 -2.30 5.25 -11.15
N LEU A 69 -2.40 5.75 -12.37
CA LEU A 69 -1.30 5.75 -13.33
C LEU A 69 -1.08 7.16 -13.89
N ALA A 70 0.17 7.56 -14.00
CA ALA A 70 0.58 8.84 -14.57
C ALA A 70 1.82 8.68 -15.45
N THR A 71 2.15 9.71 -16.21
CA THR A 71 3.43 9.82 -16.90
C THR A 71 4.01 11.21 -16.66
N THR A 72 5.21 11.25 -16.09
CA THR A 72 5.92 12.50 -15.80
C THR A 72 7.35 12.38 -16.28
N ASP A 73 7.83 13.36 -17.05
CA ASP A 73 9.16 13.34 -17.68
C ASP A 73 9.48 12.03 -18.43
N GLY A 74 8.48 11.53 -19.18
CA GLY A 74 8.58 10.30 -19.97
C GLY A 74 8.67 9.01 -19.14
N LYS A 75 8.53 9.08 -17.81
CA LYS A 75 8.53 7.92 -16.91
C LYS A 75 7.11 7.54 -16.54
N ALA A 76 6.79 6.24 -16.66
CA ALA A 76 5.55 5.69 -16.17
C ALA A 76 5.57 5.66 -14.64
N ILE A 77 4.45 6.03 -14.02
CA ILE A 77 4.28 6.06 -12.58
C ILE A 77 3.04 5.27 -12.23
N ALA A 78 3.16 4.36 -11.27
CA ALA A 78 2.04 3.61 -10.72
C ALA A 78 1.93 3.84 -9.22
N LEU A 79 0.80 4.39 -8.80
CA LEU A 79 0.41 4.59 -7.40
C LEU A 79 -0.72 3.61 -7.08
N VAL A 80 -0.56 2.79 -6.05
CA VAL A 80 -1.56 1.83 -5.59
C VAL A 80 -1.93 2.17 -4.17
N ILE A 81 -3.23 2.33 -3.91
CA ILE A 81 -3.79 2.65 -2.60
C ILE A 81 -4.78 1.57 -2.20
N ASN A 82 -4.56 0.96 -1.05
CA ASN A 82 -5.39 -0.10 -0.49
C ASN A 82 -5.61 0.18 1.00
N GLY A 83 -6.85 0.53 1.35
CA GLY A 83 -7.19 1.13 2.65
C GLY A 83 -6.29 2.32 2.95
N LYS A 84 -5.52 2.22 4.03
CA LYS A 84 -4.57 3.25 4.47
C LYS A 84 -3.17 3.10 3.88
N GLN A 85 -2.89 2.02 3.15
CA GLN A 85 -1.56 1.73 2.61
C GLN A 85 -1.42 2.33 1.22
N ALA A 86 -0.23 2.83 0.91
CA ALA A 86 0.10 3.37 -0.40
C ALA A 86 1.48 2.87 -0.86
N GLY A 87 1.58 2.53 -2.14
CA GLY A 87 2.83 2.19 -2.80
C GLY A 87 2.95 2.92 -4.13
N LEU A 88 4.15 3.38 -4.46
CA LEU A 88 4.44 4.07 -5.72
C LEU A 88 5.64 3.46 -6.42
N PHE A 89 5.55 3.29 -7.74
CA PHE A 89 6.59 2.73 -8.58
C PHE A 89 6.81 3.61 -9.79
N THR A 90 8.06 3.83 -10.17
CA THR A 90 8.39 4.48 -11.43
C THR A 90 9.17 3.54 -12.34
N SER A 91 9.03 3.71 -13.67
CA SER A 91 9.82 2.94 -14.64
C SER A 91 11.33 3.22 -14.59
N GLY A 92 11.79 4.11 -13.69
CA GLY A 92 13.20 4.37 -13.38
C GLY A 92 13.74 3.61 -12.16
N GLY A 93 12.96 2.70 -11.56
CA GLY A 93 13.39 1.86 -10.43
C GLY A 93 13.16 2.46 -9.05
N THR A 94 12.57 3.65 -8.95
CA THR A 94 12.14 4.21 -7.67
C THR A 94 10.94 3.44 -7.16
N VAL A 95 11.03 2.95 -5.92
CA VAL A 95 9.93 2.34 -5.19
C VAL A 95 9.69 3.13 -3.93
N CYS A 96 8.44 3.52 -3.69
CA CYS A 96 8.04 4.20 -2.47
C CYS A 96 6.94 3.42 -1.76
N HIS A 97 6.96 3.45 -0.43
CA HIS A 97 5.96 2.84 0.43
C HIS A 97 5.49 3.87 1.46
N GLY A 98 4.25 3.77 1.90
CA GLY A 98 3.76 4.50 3.04
C GLY A 98 2.25 4.41 3.17
N THR A 99 1.62 5.56 3.38
CA THR A 99 0.20 5.62 3.71
C THR A 99 -0.55 6.67 2.92
N ALA A 100 -1.87 6.46 2.80
CA ALA A 100 -2.81 7.45 2.33
C ALA A 100 -3.98 7.52 3.30
N GLY A 101 -4.44 8.72 3.64
CA GLY A 101 -5.52 8.90 4.59
C GLY A 101 -5.81 10.35 4.90
N GLU A 102 -6.92 10.59 5.61
CA GLU A 102 -7.23 11.91 6.14
C GLU A 102 -6.27 12.28 7.28
N GLN A 103 -5.74 13.49 7.24
CA GLN A 103 -4.93 14.12 8.28
C GLN A 103 -5.40 15.57 8.43
N ALA A 104 -5.82 15.96 9.63
CA ALA A 104 -6.31 17.31 9.93
C ALA A 104 -7.41 17.80 8.96
N GLY A 105 -8.32 16.92 8.52
CA GLY A 105 -9.40 17.24 7.58
C GLY A 105 -8.97 17.30 6.10
N MET A 106 -7.72 16.97 5.78
CA MET A 106 -7.19 16.94 4.42
C MET A 106 -6.79 15.52 4.04
N GLN A 107 -7.04 15.12 2.80
CA GLN A 107 -6.61 13.83 2.30
C GLN A 107 -5.14 13.89 1.87
N MET A 108 -4.29 13.13 2.55
CA MET A 108 -2.83 13.14 2.36
C MET A 108 -2.31 11.78 1.89
N ILE A 109 -1.16 11.81 1.22
CA ILE A 109 -0.34 10.67 0.84
C ILE A 109 1.07 10.93 1.38
N ALA A 110 1.57 10.05 2.23
CA ALA A 110 2.90 10.14 2.82
C ALA A 110 3.69 8.88 2.48
N LEU A 111 4.80 9.03 1.77
CA LEU A 111 5.62 7.97 1.23
C LEU A 111 7.09 8.15 1.62
N THR A 112 7.79 7.03 1.71
CA THR A 112 9.24 6.95 1.79
C THR A 112 9.75 6.21 0.57
N CYS A 113 10.65 6.82 -0.18
CA CYS A 113 11.17 6.29 -1.44
C CYS A 113 12.59 5.75 -1.30
N THR A 114 12.88 4.64 -1.98
CA THR A 114 14.24 4.12 -2.11
C THR A 114 15.12 5.07 -2.92
N GLY A 115 16.41 5.17 -2.56
CA GLY A 115 17.37 5.95 -3.35
C GLY A 115 17.34 7.46 -3.11
N GLY A 116 16.59 7.93 -2.12
CA GLY A 116 16.59 9.34 -1.67
C GLY A 116 15.89 10.32 -2.61
N ASN A 117 15.01 9.83 -3.50
CA ASN A 117 14.14 10.71 -4.27
C ASN A 117 12.91 11.08 -3.42
N ASP A 118 12.82 12.35 -3.00
CA ASP A 118 11.74 12.83 -2.13
C ASP A 118 10.66 13.61 -2.90
N ASP A 119 10.71 13.61 -4.23
CA ASP A 119 9.78 14.35 -5.11
C ASP A 119 8.31 13.98 -4.85
N ARG A 120 8.07 12.75 -4.38
CA ARG A 120 6.74 12.20 -4.04
C ARG A 120 6.65 11.70 -2.59
N SER A 121 7.38 12.34 -1.68
CA SER A 121 7.37 11.98 -0.26
C SER A 121 6.08 12.42 0.46
N GLU A 122 5.59 13.62 0.18
CA GLU A 122 4.37 14.16 0.79
C GLU A 122 3.48 14.80 -0.27
N GLY A 123 2.23 14.34 -0.35
CA GLY A 123 1.27 14.72 -1.39
C GLY A 123 -0.11 15.01 -0.82
N MET A 124 -0.65 16.18 -1.16
CA MET A 124 -2.02 16.56 -0.85
C MET A 124 -2.95 16.16 -1.99
N VAL A 125 -4.02 15.42 -1.70
CA VAL A 125 -5.04 15.09 -2.69
C VAL A 125 -5.94 16.31 -2.92
N GLY A 126 -5.84 16.91 -4.10
CA GLY A 126 -6.67 18.05 -4.48
C GLY A 126 -8.06 17.64 -4.94
N SER A 127 -8.18 16.52 -5.66
CA SER A 127 -9.47 15.94 -6.06
C SER A 127 -9.35 14.46 -6.40
N VAL A 128 -10.43 13.72 -6.17
CA VAL A 128 -10.58 12.33 -6.58
C VAL A 128 -11.97 12.14 -7.20
N THR A 129 -12.01 11.38 -8.29
CA THR A 129 -13.20 10.95 -9.01
C THR A 129 -13.08 9.47 -9.32
N ASP A 130 -14.08 8.88 -9.95
CA ASP A 130 -14.00 7.48 -10.38
C ASP A 130 -12.88 7.23 -11.41
N ALA A 131 -12.42 8.25 -12.15
CA ALA A 131 -11.43 8.06 -13.23
C ALA A 131 -10.12 8.84 -13.06
N THR A 132 -10.11 9.86 -12.22
CA THR A 132 -9.00 10.82 -12.08
C THR A 132 -8.69 11.08 -10.62
N LEU A 133 -7.41 11.13 -10.30
CA LEU A 133 -6.86 11.57 -9.02
C LEU A 133 -5.86 12.69 -9.27
N LYS A 134 -5.97 13.81 -8.55
CA LYS A 134 -5.00 14.91 -8.58
C LYS A 134 -4.29 15.01 -7.25
N VAL A 135 -2.97 15.01 -7.27
CA VAL A 135 -2.12 15.12 -6.08
C VAL A 135 -1.12 16.26 -6.29
N THR A 136 -1.00 17.14 -5.31
CA THR A 136 0.06 18.16 -5.27
C THR A 136 1.15 17.70 -4.33
N TRP A 137 2.35 17.48 -4.87
CA TRP A 137 3.51 17.02 -4.12
C TRP A 137 4.38 18.18 -3.63
N GLU A 138 4.84 18.10 -2.38
CA GLU A 138 5.64 19.17 -1.75
C GLU A 138 7.12 19.18 -2.19
N GLY A 139 7.63 18.07 -2.73
CA GLY A 139 9.04 17.90 -3.15
C GLY A 139 9.48 18.67 -4.41
N GLY A 140 8.77 19.73 -4.80
CA GLY A 140 9.06 20.55 -5.98
C GLY A 140 8.48 20.04 -7.30
N LEU A 141 7.87 18.84 -7.30
CA LEU A 141 7.21 18.26 -8.47
C LEU A 141 5.90 18.97 -8.82
N GLY A 142 5.17 19.50 -7.83
CA GLY A 142 3.90 20.20 -8.02
C GLY A 142 2.71 19.27 -8.24
N GLU A 143 1.70 19.73 -9.00
CA GLU A 143 0.49 18.94 -9.28
C GLU A 143 0.78 17.82 -10.29
N GLU A 144 0.41 16.60 -9.94
CA GLU A 144 0.43 15.42 -10.79
C GLU A 144 -0.98 14.86 -10.93
N THR A 145 -1.40 14.60 -12.18
CA THR A 145 -2.72 14.02 -12.49
C THR A 145 -2.57 12.57 -12.86
N TYR A 146 -3.29 11.71 -12.14
CA TYR A 146 -3.34 10.27 -12.33
C TYR A 146 -4.67 9.85 -12.94
N ARG A 147 -4.62 8.78 -13.73
CA ARG A 147 -5.79 8.09 -14.28
C ARG A 147 -5.96 6.75 -13.59
N ARG A 148 -7.20 6.40 -13.25
CA ARG A 148 -7.50 5.08 -12.69
C ARG A 148 -7.13 3.99 -13.71
N ALA A 149 -6.51 2.91 -13.23
CA ALA A 149 -6.28 1.73 -14.03
C ALA A 149 -7.57 0.89 -14.06
N GLU A 150 -8.10 0.65 -15.26
CA GLU A 150 -9.34 -0.10 -15.44
C GLU A 150 -9.05 -1.56 -15.77
N GLY A 151 -9.37 -2.51 -14.88
CA GLY A 151 -9.50 -3.93 -15.20
C GLY A 151 -8.39 -4.56 -16.08
N GLY A 152 -7.11 -4.28 -15.76
CA GLY A 152 -5.97 -4.81 -16.52
C GLY A 152 -5.62 -4.05 -17.81
N LYS A 153 -6.27 -2.91 -18.08
CA LYS A 153 -5.97 -2.03 -19.20
C LYS A 153 -5.00 -0.94 -18.75
N LEU A 154 -3.88 -0.84 -19.46
CA LEU A 154 -2.96 0.26 -19.30
C LEU A 154 -3.55 1.53 -19.94
N PRO A 155 -3.50 2.70 -19.28
CA PRO A 155 -3.93 3.95 -19.85
C PRO A 155 -3.11 4.31 -21.09
N GLU A 156 -3.79 4.95 -22.02
CA GLU A 156 -3.20 5.49 -23.25
C GLU A 156 -2.06 6.47 -22.92
N GLY A 157 -0.94 6.36 -23.64
CA GLY A 157 0.22 7.25 -23.47
C GLY A 157 1.33 6.72 -22.53
N LEU A 158 1.16 5.55 -21.92
CA LEU A 158 2.26 4.86 -21.25
C LEU A 158 3.29 4.36 -22.28
N PRO A 159 4.60 4.53 -22.04
CA PRO A 159 5.65 4.00 -22.92
C PRO A 159 5.70 2.47 -22.80
N THR A 160 4.85 1.78 -23.55
CA THR A 160 4.77 0.30 -23.57
C THR A 160 5.81 -0.34 -24.49
N ALA A 161 6.50 0.45 -25.30
CA ALA A 161 7.42 -0.03 -26.33
C ALA A 161 8.67 -0.77 -25.81
N SER A 162 8.98 -0.70 -24.51
CA SER A 162 10.19 -1.30 -23.91
C SER A 162 9.92 -2.49 -22.98
N LEU A 163 8.65 -2.87 -22.77
CA LEU A 163 8.28 -4.03 -21.95
C LEU A 163 8.28 -5.31 -22.79
N SER A 164 9.42 -5.71 -23.35
CA SER A 164 9.55 -7.03 -23.96
C SER A 164 9.64 -8.09 -22.86
N ALA A 165 8.60 -8.90 -22.71
CA ALA A 165 8.64 -10.11 -21.89
C ALA A 165 9.83 -10.98 -22.35
N SER A 166 10.77 -11.22 -21.43
CA SER A 166 11.90 -12.15 -21.63
C SER A 166 11.53 -13.53 -21.10
#